data_AF-A0A1Q2CWT5-F1
#
_entry.id   AF-A0A1Q2CWT5-F1
#
_cell.length_a   1.000
_cell.length_b   1.000
_cell.length_c   1.000
_cell.angle_alpha   90.00
_cell.angle_beta   90.00
_cell.angle_gamma   90.00
#
_symmetry.space_group_name_H-M   'P 1'
#
loop_
_entity.id
_entity.type
_entity.pdbx_description
1 polymer ?
#
loop_
_entity_poly.entity_id
_entity_poly.type
_entity_poly.pdbx_seq_one_letter_code
_entity_poly.pdbx_strand_id
1 'polypeptide(L)'
;MARPRRIWWATWPGALVMGLAAALLASAGLFTGLVGLTVPAASNAGTDLQPVDTPGWMVPVSIALVAGGVVLPVLTAWWAKRKWAGYLLLGLCLSALVGIVGLFQIGIL
;
A
#
# COMPACT_ATOMS: atom_id res chain seq x y z
N MET A 1 19.01 -11.81 40.63
CA MET A 1 18.54 -12.37 39.33
C MET A 1 18.84 -11.35 38.23
N ALA A 2 19.80 -11.62 37.36
CA ALA A 2 20.10 -10.73 36.24
C ALA A 2 18.97 -10.79 35.21
N ARG A 3 18.38 -9.64 34.85
CA ARG A 3 17.38 -9.59 33.76
C ARG A 3 18.08 -9.98 32.46
N PRO A 4 17.55 -10.93 31.67
CA PRO A 4 18.15 -11.28 30.39
C PRO A 4 18.23 -10.02 29.51
N ARG A 5 19.42 -9.72 28.99
CA ARG A 5 19.63 -8.60 28.07
C ARG A 5 18.80 -8.85 26.81
N ARG A 6 17.79 -8.01 26.59
CA ARG A 6 17.00 -8.03 25.35
C ARG A 6 17.92 -7.63 24.19
N ILE A 7 18.24 -8.58 23.31
CA ILE A 7 19.00 -8.31 22.09
C ILE A 7 18.07 -7.54 21.15
N TRP A 8 18.29 -6.23 21.02
CA TRP A 8 17.46 -5.33 20.22
C TRP A 8 17.35 -5.77 18.74
N TRP A 9 18.38 -6.43 18.21
CA TRP A 9 18.40 -6.96 16.84
C TRP A 9 17.46 -8.15 16.61
N ALA A 10 17.13 -8.93 17.64
CA ALA A 10 16.36 -10.18 17.48
C ALA A 10 14.91 -9.94 17.02
N THR A 11 14.36 -8.74 17.21
CA THR A 11 12.98 -8.40 16.79
C THR A 11 12.89 -7.84 15.38
N TRP A 12 14.02 -7.54 14.73
CA TRP A 12 14.03 -6.94 13.38
C TRP A 12 13.62 -7.91 12.27
N PRO A 13 14.06 -9.18 12.23
CA PRO A 13 13.65 -10.10 11.17
C PRO A 13 12.13 -10.22 11.07
N GLY A 14 11.45 -10.39 12.21
CA GLY A 14 9.98 -10.44 12.25
C GLY A 14 9.31 -9.13 11.84
N ALA A 15 9.87 -7.99 12.23
CA ALA A 15 9.36 -6.69 11.82
C ALA A 15 9.50 -6.45 10.31
N LEU A 16 10.63 -6.86 9.72
CA LEU A 16 10.87 -6.78 8.28
C LEU A 16 9.91 -7.69 7.51
N VAL A 17 9.68 -8.92 7.98
CA VAL A 17 8.72 -9.85 7.36
C VAL A 17 7.31 -9.26 7.36
N MET A 18 6.86 -8.65 8.46
CA MET A 18 5.53 -8.03 8.52
C MET A 18 5.42 -6.78 7.64
N GLY A 19 6.48 -5.96 7.57
CA GLY A 19 6.55 -4.85 6.64
C GLY A 19 6.49 -5.31 5.18
N LEU A 20 7.22 -6.37 4.84
CA LEU A 20 7.18 -6.97 3.50
C LEU A 20 5.80 -7.56 3.16
N ALA A 21 5.14 -8.23 4.11
CA ALA A 21 3.79 -8.72 3.92
C ALA A 21 2.80 -7.58 3.64
N ALA A 22 2.89 -6.48 4.40
CA ALA A 22 2.12 -5.27 4.13
C ALA A 22 2.45 -4.65 2.76
N ALA A 23 3.73 -4.60 2.37
CA ALA A 23 4.14 -4.10 1.06
C ALA A 23 3.57 -4.95 -0.07
N LEU A 24 3.58 -6.27 0.06
CA LEU A 24 2.99 -7.18 -0.92
C LEU A 24 1.48 -6.97 -1.03
N LEU A 25 0.77 -6.83 0.09
CA LEU A 25 -0.67 -6.57 0.09
C LEU A 25 -1.02 -5.23 -0.58
N ALA A 26 -0.25 -4.18 -0.29
CA ALA A 26 -0.50 -2.86 -0.86
C ALA A 26 0.08 -2.67 -2.26
N SER A 27 0.85 -3.64 -2.79
CA SER A 27 1.58 -3.53 -4.05
C SER A 27 0.68 -3.25 -5.25
N ALA A 28 -0.49 -3.89 -5.29
CA ALA A 28 -1.49 -3.64 -6.33
C ALA A 28 -1.96 -2.19 -6.28
N GLY A 29 -2.37 -1.68 -5.11
CA GLY A 29 -2.79 -0.29 -4.94
C GLY A 29 -1.68 0.71 -5.25
N LEU A 30 -0.45 0.45 -4.81
CA LEU A 30 0.71 1.28 -5.15
C LEU A 30 0.89 1.37 -6.67
N PHE A 31 0.87 0.22 -7.35
CA PHE A 31 1.06 0.14 -8.79
C PHE A 31 -0.05 0.88 -9.54
N THR A 32 -1.32 0.65 -9.19
CA THR A 32 -2.45 1.31 -9.85
C THR A 32 -2.48 2.80 -9.56
N GLY A 33 -2.11 3.23 -8.36
CA GLY A 33 -1.91 4.63 -8.03
C GLY A 33 -0.85 5.30 -8.91
N LEU A 34 0.30 4.64 -9.12
CA LEU A 34 1.34 5.13 -10.03
C LEU A 34 0.85 5.21 -11.48
N VAL A 35 0.17 4.18 -11.97
CA VAL A 35 -0.42 4.16 -13.31
C VAL A 35 -1.42 5.31 -13.46
N GLY A 36 -2.33 5.52 -12.51
CA GLY A 36 -3.31 6.59 -12.58
C GLY A 36 -2.73 8.02 -12.49
N LEU A 37 -1.49 8.18 -12.03
CA LEU A 37 -0.80 9.49 -12.01
C LEU A 37 0.11 9.73 -13.22
N THR A 38 0.59 8.66 -13.87
CA THR A 38 1.61 8.75 -14.92
C THR A 38 1.09 8.39 -16.30
N VAL A 39 0.02 7.60 -16.37
CA VAL A 39 -0.60 7.17 -17.62
C VAL A 39 -1.89 7.97 -17.80
N PRO A 40 -2.01 8.77 -18.87
CA PRO A 40 -3.25 9.46 -19.20
C PRO A 40 -4.41 8.46 -19.36
N ALA A 41 -5.62 8.85 -18.96
CA ALA A 41 -6.80 8.01 -19.13
C ALA A 41 -6.99 7.67 -20.62
N ALA A 42 -6.93 6.37 -20.94
CA ALA A 42 -7.24 5.88 -22.28
C ALA A 42 -8.76 5.96 -22.50
N SER A 43 -9.20 6.50 -23.64
CA SER A 43 -10.59 6.35 -24.05
C SER A 43 -10.85 4.86 -24.34
N ASN A 44 -11.94 4.30 -23.81
CA ASN A 44 -12.38 2.93 -24.15
C ASN A 44 -12.93 2.81 -25.59
N ALA A 45 -12.77 3.84 -26.42
CA ALA A 45 -13.26 3.87 -27.79
C ALA A 45 -12.07 4.06 -28.73
N GLY A 46 -11.63 2.97 -29.37
CA GLY A 46 -10.49 2.91 -30.29
C GLY A 46 -10.63 3.73 -31.59
N THR A 47 -11.39 4.83 -31.58
CA THR A 47 -11.66 5.68 -32.73
C THR A 47 -11.66 7.18 -32.44
N ASP A 48 -11.64 7.63 -31.18
CA ASP A 48 -11.58 9.06 -30.85
C ASP A 48 -10.26 9.44 -30.17
N LEU A 49 -9.42 10.15 -30.91
CA LEU A 49 -8.21 10.85 -30.41
C LEU A 49 -8.59 12.10 -29.60
N GLN A 50 -9.75 12.12 -28.96
CA GLN A 50 -10.10 13.20 -28.04
C GLN A 50 -9.44 12.94 -26.68
N PRO A 51 -8.80 13.94 -26.07
CA PRO A 51 -8.35 13.83 -24.70
C PRO A 51 -9.59 13.63 -23.82
N VAL A 52 -9.75 12.42 -23.28
CA VAL A 52 -10.75 12.17 -22.25
C VAL A 52 -10.24 12.84 -20.99
N ASP A 53 -10.99 13.83 -20.50
CA ASP A 53 -10.69 14.46 -19.23
C ASP A 53 -10.64 13.39 -18.15
N THR A 54 -9.47 13.24 -17.53
CA THR A 54 -9.31 12.34 -16.39
C THR A 54 -10.20 12.89 -15.27
N PRO A 55 -11.13 12.08 -14.72
CA PRO A 55 -12.01 12.56 -13.67
C PRO A 55 -11.17 13.14 -12.52
N GLY A 56 -11.46 14.38 -12.10
CA GLY A 56 -10.64 15.10 -11.12
C GLY A 56 -10.51 14.39 -9.76
N TRP A 57 -11.41 13.46 -9.44
CA TRP A 57 -11.35 12.62 -8.25
C TRP A 57 -10.35 11.45 -8.34
N MET A 58 -9.94 11.04 -9.55
CA MET A 58 -8.96 9.95 -9.70
C MET A 58 -7.57 10.36 -9.22
N VAL A 59 -7.18 11.62 -9.43
CA VAL A 59 -5.89 12.14 -8.99
C VAL A 59 -5.69 12.02 -7.47
N PRO A 60 -6.58 12.54 -6.59
CA PRO A 60 -6.40 12.41 -5.15
C PRO A 60 -6.49 10.94 -4.68
N VAL A 61 -7.30 10.10 -5.32
CA VAL A 61 -7.36 8.66 -5.01
C VAL A 61 -6.03 7.97 -5.34
N SER A 62 -5.47 8.23 -6.52
CA SER A 62 -4.18 7.67 -6.92
C SER A 62 -3.03 8.15 -6.04
N ILE A 63 -3.02 9.42 -5.62
CA ILE A 63 -2.07 9.93 -4.62
C ILE A 63 -2.22 9.17 -3.29
N ALA A 64 -3.46 8.97 -2.82
CA ALA A 64 -3.73 8.25 -1.58
C ALA A 64 -3.28 6.78 -1.65
N LEU A 65 -3.46 6.12 -2.79
CA LEU A 65 -2.99 4.75 -3.02
C LEU A 65 -1.46 4.64 -3.01
N VAL A 66 -0.76 5.57 -3.67
CA VAL A 66 0.72 5.61 -3.63
C VAL A 66 1.21 5.88 -2.22
N ALA A 67 0.65 6.89 -1.55
CA ALA A 67 1.02 7.21 -0.17
C ALA A 67 0.75 6.03 0.78
N GLY A 68 -0.43 5.40 0.68
CA GLY A 68 -0.79 4.22 1.47
C GLY A 68 0.15 3.04 1.21
N GLY A 69 0.46 2.78 -0.06
CA GLY A 69 1.36 1.71 -0.48
C GLY A 69 2.80 1.84 0.01
N VAL A 70 3.27 3.06 0.28
CA VAL A 70 4.62 3.31 0.84
C VAL A 70 4.59 3.42 2.37
N VAL A 71 3.62 4.14 2.92
CA VAL A 71 3.59 4.50 4.35
C VAL A 71 3.14 3.33 5.23
N LEU A 72 2.13 2.56 4.79
CA LEU A 72 1.59 1.45 5.59
C LEU A 72 2.60 0.32 5.83
N PRO A 73 3.42 -0.11 4.85
CA PRO A 73 4.46 -1.11 5.09
C PRO A 73 5.52 -0.66 6.11
N VAL A 74 5.93 0.61 6.03
CA VAL A 74 6.92 1.20 6.94
C VAL A 74 6.35 1.28 8.36
N LEU A 75 5.10 1.74 8.52
CA LEU A 75 4.41 1.78 9.80
C LEU A 75 4.21 0.37 10.37
N THR A 76 3.85 -0.60 9.54
CA THR A 76 3.62 -2.00 9.95
C THR A 76 4.91 -2.62 10.50
N ALA A 77 6.05 -2.42 9.83
CA ALA A 77 7.35 -2.85 10.35
C ALA A 77 7.70 -2.16 11.68
N TRP A 78 7.40 -0.87 11.80
CA TRP A 78 7.67 -0.11 13.02
C TRP A 78 6.80 -0.56 14.21
N TRP A 79 5.51 -0.80 13.99
CA TRP A 79 4.60 -1.34 15.01
C TRP A 79 4.97 -2.77 15.42
N ALA A 80 5.42 -3.59 14.46
CA ALA A 80 5.92 -4.94 14.73
C ALA A 80 7.11 -4.93 15.68
N LYS A 81 8.04 -4.00 15.50
CA LYS A 81 9.18 -3.81 16.41
C LYS A 81 8.73 -3.44 17.83
N ARG A 82 7.67 -2.64 17.97
CA ARG A 82 7.13 -2.23 19.28
C ARG A 82 6.27 -3.32 19.95
N LYS A 83 5.97 -4.43 19.26
CA LYS A 83 5.08 -5.52 19.69
C LYS A 83 3.62 -5.10 19.88
N TRP A 84 3.14 -4.13 19.11
CA TRP A 84 1.77 -3.61 19.21
C TRP A 84 0.86 -4.42 18.28
N ALA A 85 0.46 -5.63 18.71
CA ALA A 85 -0.24 -6.60 17.86
C ALA A 85 -1.50 -6.02 17.18
N GLY A 86 -2.30 -5.21 17.88
CA GLY A 86 -3.50 -4.58 17.31
C GLY A 86 -3.20 -3.61 16.17
N TYR A 87 -2.18 -2.76 16.32
CA TYR A 87 -1.75 -1.82 15.28
C TYR A 87 -1.06 -2.54 14.11
N LEU A 88 -0.38 -3.65 14.39
CA LEU A 88 0.19 -4.53 13.36
C LEU A 88 -0.90 -5.10 12.45
N LEU A 89 -1.98 -5.63 13.04
CA LEU A 89 -3.15 -6.11 12.30
C LEU A 89 -3.84 -4.98 11.53
N LEU A 90 -3.96 -3.80 12.15
CA LEU A 90 -4.52 -2.63 11.48
C LEU A 90 -3.69 -2.24 10.24
N GLY A 91 -2.36 -2.25 10.34
CA GLY A 91 -1.46 -1.97 9.22
C GLY A 91 -1.60 -2.99 8.08
N LEU A 92 -1.71 -4.27 8.40
CA LEU A 92 -1.95 -5.32 7.41
C LEU A 92 -3.34 -5.19 6.75
N CYS A 93 -4.39 -4.96 7.53
CA CYS A 93 -5.75 -4.76 7.01
C CYS A 93 -5.83 -3.54 6.09
N LEU A 94 -5.24 -2.42 6.50
CA LEU A 94 -5.19 -1.21 5.66
C LEU A 94 -4.39 -1.45 4.37
N SER A 95 -3.29 -2.20 4.45
CA SER A 95 -2.49 -2.55 3.27
C SER A 95 -3.28 -3.44 2.30
N ALA A 96 -4.06 -4.39 2.83
CA ALA A 96 -4.96 -5.21 2.02
C ALA A 96 -6.06 -4.37 1.36
N LEU A 97 -6.66 -3.41 2.08
CA LEU A 97 -7.65 -2.50 1.52
C LEU A 97 -7.07 -1.65 0.38
N VAL A 98 -5.84 -1.13 0.54
CA VAL A 98 -5.14 -0.42 -0.53
C VAL A 98 -4.96 -1.31 -1.76
N GLY A 99 -4.56 -2.57 -1.55
CA GLY A 99 -4.49 -3.58 -2.62
C GLY A 99 -5.82 -3.79 -3.34
N ILE A 100 -6.90 -4.00 -2.58
CA ILE A 100 -8.25 -4.25 -3.11
C ILE A 100 -8.77 -3.06 -3.91
N VAL A 101 -8.64 -1.84 -3.38
CA VAL A 101 -9.05 -0.62 -4.08
C VAL A 101 -8.27 -0.46 -5.38
N GLY A 102 -6.98 -0.79 -5.37
CA GLY A 102 -6.17 -0.82 -6.59
C GLY A 102 -6.72 -1.78 -7.63
N LEU A 103 -6.98 -3.03 -7.26
CA LEU A 103 -7.53 -4.05 -8.16
C LEU A 103 -8.89 -3.66 -8.74
N PHE A 104 -9.75 -3.03 -7.94
CA PHE A 104 -11.04 -2.50 -8.41
C PHE A 104 -10.85 -1.37 -9.43
N GLN A 105 -9.88 -0.48 -9.21
CA GLN A 105 -9.59 0.65 -10.11
C GLN A 105 -9.15 0.18 -11.52
N ILE A 106 -8.48 -0.97 -11.62
CA ILE A 106 -8.08 -1.58 -12.90
C ILE A 106 -9.08 -2.61 -13.43
N GLY A 107 -10.24 -2.76 -12.79
CA GLY A 107 -11.33 -3.62 -13.25
C GLY A 107 -11.05 -5.13 -13.18
N ILE A 108 -10.12 -5.56 -12.32
CA ILE A 108 -9.85 -6.98 -12.06
C ILE A 108 -10.85 -7.58 -11.06
N LEU A 109 -11.40 -6.73 -10.18
CA LEU A 109 -12.33 -7.04 -9.10
C LEU A 109 -13.64 -6.28 -9.31
#